data_AF-A0A2V8YFK8-F1
#
_entry.id   AF-A0A2V8YFK8-F1
#
_cell.length_a   1.000
_cell.length_b   1.000
_cell.length_c   1.000
_cell.angle_alpha   90.00
_cell.angle_beta   90.00
_cell.angle_gamma   90.00
#
_symmetry.space_group_name_H-M   'P 1'
#
loop_
_entity.id
_entity.type
_entity.pdbx_description
1 polymer ?
#
loop_
_entity_poly.entity_id
_entity_poly.type
_entity_poly.pdbx_seq_one_letter_code
_entity_poly.pdbx_strand_id
1 'polypeptide(L)'
;MAFVRRKGNSFYLVHNVRRGEKVQQLHLARLGQRARITEEVVKEVSKKHPFVELNWRALREQCNQSVDLADPQSPEVQRLVSSLRTLNLELADVFPSLVRFSDSSTVARELLVQLRLLQSTIQVKLEQFGRGRGRYSGPQGRVR
;
A
#
# COMPACT_ATOMS: atom_id res chain seq x y z
N MET A 1 -15.88 9.79 17.22
CA MET A 1 -14.53 9.98 16.61
C MET A 1 -14.19 8.77 15.75
N ALA A 2 -13.73 8.96 14.52
CA ALA A 2 -13.36 7.87 13.61
C ALA A 2 -11.85 7.61 13.57
N PHE A 3 -11.48 6.35 13.38
CA PHE A 3 -10.09 5.91 13.28
C PHE A 3 -10.02 4.54 12.58
N VAL A 4 -8.81 4.14 12.18
CA VAL A 4 -8.57 2.81 11.62
C VAL A 4 -8.08 1.85 12.70
N ARG A 5 -8.71 0.69 12.75
CA ARG A 5 -8.38 -0.40 13.66
C ARG A 5 -7.89 -1.61 12.87
N ARG A 6 -6.83 -2.26 13.36
CA ARG A 6 -6.40 -3.57 12.86
C ARG A 6 -7.12 -4.68 13.63
N LYS A 7 -7.65 -5.67 12.91
CA LYS A 7 -8.17 -6.93 13.47
C LYS A 7 -7.67 -8.08 12.60
N GLY A 8 -6.78 -8.90 13.16
CA GLY A 8 -6.05 -9.93 12.40
C GLY A 8 -5.19 -9.32 11.29
N ASN A 9 -5.33 -9.86 10.07
CA ASN A 9 -4.64 -9.37 8.88
C ASN A 9 -5.46 -8.35 8.07
N SER A 10 -6.47 -7.71 8.67
CA SER A 10 -7.31 -6.73 8.00
C SER A 10 -7.47 -5.46 8.82
N PHE A 11 -7.55 -4.34 8.12
CA PHE A 11 -7.86 -3.02 8.65
C PHE A 11 -9.34 -2.71 8.47
N TYR A 12 -9.89 -1.99 9.44
CA TYR A 12 -11.29 -1.60 9.49
C TYR A 12 -11.37 -0.12 9.84
N LEU A 13 -12.21 0.62 9.13
CA LEU A 13 -12.59 1.97 9.51
C LEU A 13 -13.75 1.88 10.52
N VAL A 14 -13.57 2.48 11.69
CA VAL A 14 -14.55 2.46 12.77
C VAL A 14 -14.81 3.87 13.29
N HIS A 15 -16.00 4.09 13.84
CA HIS A 15 -16.38 5.35 14.49
C HIS A 15 -16.94 5.08 15.89
N ASN A 16 -16.35 5.72 16.90
CA ASN A 16 -16.90 5.71 18.25
C ASN A 16 -18.14 6.60 18.32
N VAL A 17 -19.29 5.98 18.58
CA VAL A 17 -20.57 6.65 18.85
C VAL A 17 -20.89 6.54 20.34
N ARG A 18 -21.49 7.59 20.92
CA ARG A 18 -21.95 7.57 22.32
C ARG A 18 -23.43 7.25 22.35
N ARG A 19 -23.83 6.22 23.09
CA ARG A 19 -25.25 5.89 23.37
C ARG A 19 -25.44 5.90 24.88
N GLY A 20 -26.00 6.99 25.39
CA GLY A 20 -26.08 7.24 26.83
C GLY A 20 -24.69 7.28 27.49
N GLU A 21 -24.50 6.49 28.54
CA GLU A 21 -23.23 6.41 29.27
C GLU A 21 -22.16 5.53 28.60
N LYS A 22 -22.52 4.75 27.56
CA LYS A 22 -21.62 3.80 26.92
C LYS A 22 -21.11 4.29 25.57
N VAL A 23 -19.82 4.05 25.30
CA VAL A 23 -19.20 4.24 23.98
C VAL A 23 -19.30 2.93 23.20
N GLN A 24 -19.88 2.98 22.01
CA GLN A 24 -19.96 1.84 21.08
C GLN A 24 -19.14 2.11 19.82
N GLN A 25 -18.56 1.06 19.25
CA GLN A 25 -17.82 1.12 17.99
C GLN A 25 -18.74 0.77 16.82
N LEU A 26 -19.02 1.75 15.96
CA LEU A 26 -19.68 1.53 14.70
C LEU A 26 -18.66 1.13 13.64
N HIS A 27 -18.86 -0.01 12.99
CA HIS A 27 -18.05 -0.46 11.88
C HIS A 27 -18.52 0.24 10.58
N LEU A 28 -17.64 1.01 9.95
CA LEU A 28 -17.95 1.77 8.75
C LEU A 28 -17.56 1.02 7.47
N ALA A 29 -16.34 0.49 7.43
CA ALA A 29 -15.83 -0.25 6.28
C ALA A 29 -14.70 -1.21 6.64
N ARG A 30 -14.52 -2.24 5.80
CA ARG A 30 -13.31 -3.08 5.80
C ARG A 30 -12.36 -2.55 4.74
N LEU A 31 -11.14 -2.18 5.14
CA LEU A 31 -10.11 -1.61 4.26
C LEU A 31 -9.18 -2.67 3.64
N GLY A 32 -9.23 -3.91 4.13
CA GLY A 32 -8.41 -5.01 3.63
C GLY A 32 -7.03 -5.08 4.32
N GLN A 33 -6.04 -5.68 3.66
CA GLN A 33 -4.72 -5.95 4.26
C GLN A 33 -3.84 -4.71 4.43
N ARG A 34 -4.11 -3.66 3.67
CA ARG A 34 -3.47 -2.35 3.81
C ARG A 34 -4.54 -1.33 4.14
N ALA A 35 -4.33 -0.53 5.18
CA ALA A 35 -5.20 0.59 5.49
C ALA A 35 -5.10 1.63 4.37
N ARG A 36 -6.00 1.58 3.38
CA ARG A 36 -6.15 2.60 2.36
C ARG A 36 -7.59 3.06 2.29
N ILE A 37 -7.78 4.38 2.27
CA ILE A 37 -9.08 5.00 2.10
C ILE A 37 -9.15 5.52 0.66
N THR A 38 -9.73 4.71 -0.23
CA THR A 38 -9.95 5.08 -1.63
C THR A 38 -11.23 5.91 -1.80
N GLU A 39 -11.47 6.45 -2.99
CA GLU A 39 -12.72 7.17 -3.28
C GLU A 39 -13.94 6.25 -3.20
N GLU A 40 -13.80 4.98 -3.57
CA GLU A 40 -14.85 3.97 -3.46
C GLU A 40 -15.25 3.75 -2.00
N VAL A 41 -14.26 3.65 -1.09
CA VAL A 41 -14.52 3.53 0.36
C VAL A 41 -15.28 4.76 0.87
N VAL A 42 -14.88 5.96 0.45
CA VAL A 42 -15.58 7.20 0.84
C VAL A 42 -17.02 7.20 0.36
N LYS A 43 -17.27 6.87 -0.91
CA LYS A 43 -18.62 6.80 -1.47
C LYS A 43 -19.48 5.76 -0.77
N GLU A 44 -18.94 4.57 -0.51
CA GLU A 44 -19.67 3.51 0.18
C GLU A 44 -20.04 3.90 1.61
N VAL A 45 -19.09 4.46 2.36
CA VAL A 45 -19.32 4.86 3.76
C VAL A 45 -20.31 6.02 3.82
N SER A 46 -20.16 7.04 2.98
CA SER A 46 -21.09 8.17 2.93
C SER A 46 -22.51 7.72 2.54
N LYS A 47 -22.65 6.70 1.70
CA LYS A 47 -23.96 6.12 1.34
C LYS A 47 -24.57 5.30 2.47
N LYS A 48 -23.79 4.46 3.14
CA LYS A 48 -24.26 3.55 4.21
C LYS A 48 -24.45 4.26 5.55
N HIS A 49 -23.69 5.32 5.79
CA HIS A 49 -23.64 6.05 7.05
C HIS A 49 -23.73 7.57 6.82
N PRO A 50 -24.83 8.08 6.22
CA PRO A 50 -24.95 9.49 5.83
C PRO A 50 -24.92 10.45 7.03
N PHE A 51 -25.23 9.96 8.23
CA PHE A 51 -25.26 10.76 9.47
C PHE A 51 -23.91 10.84 10.19
N VAL A 52 -22.88 10.18 9.66
CA VAL A 52 -21.54 10.17 10.29
C VAL A 52 -20.65 11.15 9.56
N GLU A 53 -20.39 12.29 10.19
CA GLU A 53 -19.41 13.25 9.68
C GLU A 53 -17.98 12.73 9.92
N LEU A 54 -17.23 12.59 8.83
CA LEU A 54 -15.88 12.05 8.82
C LEU A 54 -14.94 13.07 8.18
N ASN A 55 -13.86 13.41 8.88
CA ASN A 55 -12.76 14.15 8.28
C ASN A 55 -11.91 13.18 7.43
N TRP A 56 -12.32 13.00 6.18
CA TRP A 56 -11.67 12.11 5.23
C TRP A 56 -10.20 12.45 4.98
N ARG A 57 -9.86 13.75 5.01
CA ARG A 57 -8.49 14.21 4.85
C ARG A 57 -7.59 13.72 5.99
N ALA A 58 -8.00 13.95 7.23
CA ALA A 58 -7.24 13.51 8.41
C ALA A 58 -7.13 11.98 8.49
N LEU A 59 -8.20 11.24 8.14
CA LEU A 59 -8.19 9.78 8.09
C LEU A 59 -7.25 9.25 7.00
N ARG A 60 -7.21 9.89 5.82
CA ARG A 60 -6.26 9.55 4.75
C ARG A 60 -4.83 9.82 5.18
N GLU A 61 -4.57 10.95 5.84
CA GLU A 61 -3.24 11.27 6.38
C GLU A 61 -2.80 10.21 7.40
N GLN A 62 -3.65 9.78 8.34
CA GLN A 62 -3.34 8.70 9.29
C GLN A 62 -3.07 7.35 8.61
N CYS A 63 -3.84 7.00 7.57
CA CYS A 63 -3.67 5.71 6.88
C CYS A 63 -2.46 5.69 5.94
N ASN A 64 -2.11 6.84 5.38
CA ASN A 64 -1.00 6.99 4.46
C ASN A 64 0.32 7.31 5.18
N GLN A 65 0.34 7.30 6.52
CA GLN A 65 1.60 7.35 7.26
C GLN A 65 2.47 6.19 6.79
N SER A 66 3.59 6.60 6.20
CA SER A 66 4.58 5.82 5.49
C SER A 66 4.98 4.58 6.26
N VAL A 67 5.11 3.46 5.53
CA VAL A 67 5.91 2.32 6.00
C VAL A 67 7.23 2.89 6.53
N ASP A 68 7.53 2.65 7.80
CA ASP A 68 8.82 3.03 8.35
C ASP A 68 9.88 2.14 7.72
N LEU A 69 10.54 2.67 6.69
CA LEU A 69 11.64 2.01 5.98
C LEU A 69 12.98 2.19 6.72
N ALA A 70 13.02 2.89 7.86
CA ALA A 70 14.25 3.14 8.60
C ALA A 70 14.69 1.90 9.40
N ASP A 71 13.76 1.03 9.79
CA ASP A 71 14.05 -0.26 10.43
C ASP A 71 14.01 -1.41 9.41
N PRO A 72 15.17 -2.00 9.04
CA PRO A 72 15.24 -3.15 8.15
C PRO A 72 14.57 -4.42 8.71
N GLN A 73 14.40 -4.50 10.03
CA GLN A 73 13.75 -5.63 10.71
C GLN A 73 12.25 -5.42 10.91
N SER A 74 11.72 -4.26 10.50
CA SER A 74 10.29 -4.01 10.61
C SER A 74 9.50 -5.07 9.82
N PRO A 75 8.37 -5.56 10.37
CA PRO A 75 7.51 -6.52 9.67
C PRO A 75 7.09 -6.04 8.27
N GLU A 76 6.94 -4.74 8.08
CA GLU A 76 6.57 -4.12 6.82
C GLU A 76 7.69 -4.23 5.78
N VAL A 77 8.95 -3.96 6.16
CA VAL A 77 10.12 -4.12 5.28
C VAL A 77 10.32 -5.60 4.94
N GLN A 78 10.25 -6.49 5.93
CA GLN A 78 10.40 -7.93 5.71
C GLN A 78 9.33 -8.47 4.75
N ARG A 79 8.06 -8.04 4.92
CA ARG A 79 6.98 -8.37 3.98
C ARG A 79 7.24 -7.85 2.57
N LEU A 80 7.75 -6.62 2.44
CA LEU A 80 8.07 -6.05 1.13
C LEU A 80 9.16 -6.89 0.43
N VAL A 81 10.22 -7.25 1.15
CA VAL A 81 11.30 -8.10 0.64
C VAL A 81 10.77 -9.47 0.21
N SER A 82 9.95 -10.12 1.04
CA SER A 82 9.37 -11.41 0.68
C SER A 82 8.48 -11.32 -0.56
N SER A 83 7.62 -10.29 -0.64
CA SER A 83 6.74 -10.09 -1.79
C SER A 83 7.52 -9.84 -3.09
N LEU A 84 8.62 -9.08 -3.03
CA LEU A 84 9.48 -8.85 -4.19
C LEU A 84 10.17 -10.15 -4.65
N ARG A 85 10.62 -10.99 -3.72
CA ARG A 85 11.20 -12.31 -4.06
C ARG A 85 10.17 -13.22 -4.74
N THR A 86 8.97 -13.31 -4.18
CA THR A 86 7.88 -14.10 -4.78
C THR A 86 7.55 -13.60 -6.18
N LEU A 87 7.36 -12.29 -6.35
CA LEU A 87 7.06 -11.71 -7.66
C LEU A 87 8.16 -11.99 -8.69
N ASN A 88 9.43 -11.89 -8.30
CA ASN A 88 10.54 -12.20 -9.21
C ASN A 88 10.53 -13.67 -9.67
N LEU A 89 10.20 -14.60 -8.77
CA LEU A 89 10.07 -16.02 -9.13
C LEU A 89 8.87 -16.24 -10.06
N GLU A 90 7.71 -15.69 -9.72
CA GLU A 90 6.50 -15.79 -10.55
C GLU A 90 6.72 -15.22 -11.95
N LEU A 91 7.44 -14.10 -12.08
CA LEU A 91 7.77 -13.49 -13.37
C LEU A 91 8.82 -14.31 -14.14
N ALA A 92 9.76 -14.97 -13.47
CA ALA A 92 10.73 -15.85 -14.11
C ALA A 92 10.05 -17.08 -14.73
N ASP A 93 8.96 -17.55 -14.12
CA ASP A 93 8.14 -18.65 -14.63
C ASP A 93 7.22 -18.24 -15.79
N VAL A 94 7.08 -16.94 -16.08
CA VAL A 94 6.36 -16.45 -17.27
C VAL A 94 7.22 -16.69 -18.52
N PHE A 95 7.11 -17.88 -19.09
CA PHE A 95 7.80 -18.21 -20.34
C PHE A 95 7.24 -17.44 -21.54
N PRO A 96 8.10 -16.95 -22.46
CA PRO A 96 7.67 -16.31 -23.71
C PRO A 96 6.80 -17.19 -24.61
N SER A 97 6.87 -18.52 -24.45
CA SER A 97 6.14 -19.51 -25.24
C SER A 97 4.63 -19.61 -24.93
N LEU A 98 4.14 -18.95 -23.87
CA LEU A 98 2.70 -18.77 -23.63
C LEU A 98 2.09 -17.57 -24.37
N VAL A 99 2.91 -16.79 -25.08
CA VAL A 99 2.45 -15.74 -26.02
C VAL A 99 2.04 -16.35 -27.38
N ARG A 100 1.67 -17.64 -27.42
CA ARG A 100 0.63 -18.09 -28.35
C ARG A 100 -0.72 -17.78 -27.71
N PHE A 101 -1.06 -16.49 -27.67
CA PHE A 101 -2.39 -16.03 -27.30
C PHE A 101 -3.39 -16.54 -28.34
N SER A 102 -3.84 -17.78 -28.18
CA SER A 102 -5.12 -18.19 -28.74
C SER A 102 -6.19 -17.47 -27.90
N ASP A 103 -6.84 -16.51 -28.55
CA ASP A 103 -8.20 -16.04 -28.29
C ASP A 103 -8.51 -15.13 -27.06
N SER A 104 -7.54 -14.70 -26.25
CA SER A 104 -7.77 -13.69 -25.18
C SER A 104 -6.83 -12.48 -25.26
N SER A 105 -7.05 -11.63 -26.26
CA SER A 105 -6.25 -10.42 -26.50
C SER A 105 -6.31 -9.41 -25.34
N THR A 106 -7.39 -9.41 -24.55
CA THR A 106 -7.60 -8.46 -23.45
C THR A 106 -6.72 -8.76 -22.24
N VAL A 107 -6.63 -10.03 -21.80
CA VAL A 107 -5.82 -10.41 -20.63
C VAL A 107 -4.33 -10.25 -20.92
N ALA A 108 -3.92 -10.63 -22.14
CA ALA A 108 -2.57 -10.39 -22.66
C ALA A 108 -2.15 -8.92 -22.58
N ARG A 109 -3.04 -8.05 -23.05
CA ARG A 109 -2.82 -6.61 -23.08
C ARG A 109 -2.78 -6.02 -21.67
N GLU A 110 -3.69 -6.44 -20.80
CA GLU A 110 -3.70 -6.01 -19.41
C GLU A 110 -2.41 -6.44 -18.70
N LEU A 111 -1.97 -7.68 -18.86
CA LEU A 111 -0.72 -8.17 -18.30
C LEU A 111 0.47 -7.34 -18.78
N LEU A 112 0.55 -7.03 -20.08
CA LEU A 112 1.60 -6.18 -20.63
C LEU A 112 1.58 -4.75 -20.05
N VAL A 113 0.39 -4.16 -19.88
CA VAL A 113 0.23 -2.83 -19.25
C VAL A 113 0.70 -2.86 -17.80
N GLN A 114 0.31 -3.87 -17.03
CA GLN A 114 0.71 -4.01 -15.63
C GLN A 114 2.22 -4.22 -15.50
N LEU A 115 2.84 -5.01 -16.38
CA LEU A 115 4.30 -5.22 -16.39
C LEU A 115 5.06 -3.92 -16.71
N ARG A 116 4.59 -3.11 -17.66
CA ARG A 116 5.19 -1.80 -17.98
C ARG A 116 5.05 -0.82 -16.82
N LEU A 117 3.90 -0.80 -16.16
CA LEU A 117 3.66 0.04 -14.99
C LEU A 117 4.54 -0.36 -13.81
N LEU A 118 4.70 -1.67 -13.59
CA LEU A 118 5.61 -2.23 -12.60
C LEU A 118 7.06 -1.81 -12.88
N GLN A 119 7.53 -1.95 -14.13
CA GLN A 119 8.87 -1.53 -14.55
C GLN A 119 9.13 -0.05 -14.23
N SER A 120 8.21 0.84 -14.64
CA SER A 120 8.33 2.28 -14.39
C SER A 120 8.39 2.59 -12.89
N THR A 121 7.52 1.94 -12.11
CA THR A 121 7.49 2.12 -10.65
C THR A 121 8.80 1.66 -10.00
N ILE A 122 9.34 0.51 -10.41
CA ILE A 122 10.61 -0.02 -9.90
C ILE A 122 11.76 0.92 -10.27
N GLN A 123 11.81 1.42 -11.50
CA GLN A 123 12.86 2.34 -11.95
C GLN A 123 12.91 3.61 -11.08
N VAL A 124 11.76 4.25 -10.86
CA VAL A 124 11.66 5.42 -9.98
C VAL A 124 12.13 5.09 -8.56
N LYS A 125 11.79 3.91 -8.02
CA LYS A 125 12.22 3.50 -6.68
C LYS A 125 13.71 3.24 -6.62
N LEU A 126 14.30 2.57 -7.60
CA LEU A 126 15.74 2.34 -7.69
C LEU A 126 16.51 3.67 -7.72
N GLU A 127 16.03 4.65 -8.48
CA GLU A 127 16.62 6.00 -8.48
C GLU A 127 16.52 6.69 -7.12
N GLN A 128 15.38 6.58 -6.43
CA GLN A 128 15.20 7.12 -5.08
C GLN A 128 16.17 6.48 -4.07
N PHE A 129 16.34 5.14 -4.10
CA PHE A 129 17.29 4.44 -3.25
C PHE A 129 18.75 4.72 -3.62
N GLY A 130 19.05 4.87 -4.91
CA GLY A 130 20.39 5.20 -5.41
C GLY A 130 20.84 6.60 -5.00
N ARG A 131 19.94 7.60 -5.06
CA ARG A 131 20.22 8.98 -4.64
C ARG A 131 20.49 9.09 -3.13
N GLY A 132 19.97 8.18 -2.30
CA GLY A 132 20.23 8.12 -0.86
C GLY A 132 21.65 7.72 -0.49
N ARG A 133 22.37 6.99 -1.36
CA ARG A 133 23.77 6.57 -1.13
C ARG A 133 24.80 7.67 -1.43
N GLY A 134 24.42 8.75 -2.12
CA GLY A 134 25.33 9.81 -2.55
C GLY A 134 25.69 10.86 -1.49
N ARG A 135 25.04 10.87 -0.31
CA ARG A 135 25.28 11.88 0.75
C ARG A 135 26.19 11.43 1.89
N TYR A 136 26.60 10.16 1.94
CA TYR A 136 27.47 9.63 3.01
C TYR A 136 28.92 9.39 2.58
N SER A 137 29.31 9.83 1.38
CA SER A 137 30.72 9.91 0.99
C SER A 137 31.24 11.32 1.27
N GLY A 138 31.38 11.66 2.55
CA GLY A 138 32.13 12.85 2.99
C GLY A 138 33.63 12.67 2.75
N PRO A 139 34.39 13.77 2.57
CA PRO A 139 35.75 13.74 2.06
C PRO A 139 36.67 13.07 3.07
N GLN A 140 37.48 12.13 2.57
CA GLN A 140 38.59 11.55 3.30
C GLN A 140 39.52 12.69 3.74
N GLY A 141 39.53 12.97 5.03
CA GLY A 141 40.44 13.91 5.65
C GLY A 141 41.87 13.47 5.36
N ARG A 142 42.56 14.24 4.53
CA ARG A 142 44.01 14.15 4.36
C ARG A 142 44.63 14.73 5.64
N VAL A 143 45.15 13.84 6.48
CA VAL A 143 46.07 14.22 7.57
C VAL A 143 47.43 13.68 7.21
N ARG A 144 48.41 14.59 7.30
CA ARG A 144 49.86 14.51 7.06
C ARG A 144 50.29 14.84 5.64
#